data_AF-A0A2M9Q4I8-F1
#
_entry.id   AF-A0A2M9Q4I8-F1
#
_cell.length_a   1.000
_cell.length_b   1.000
_cell.length_c   1.000
_cell.angle_alpha   90.00
_cell.angle_beta   90.00
_cell.angle_gamma   90.00
#
_symmetry.space_group_name_H-M   'P 1'
#
loop_
_entity.id
_entity.type
_entity.pdbx_description
1 polymer ?
#
loop_
_entity_poly.entity_id
_entity_poly.type
_entity_poly.pdbx_seq_one_letter_code
_entity_poly.pdbx_strand_id
1 'polypeptide(L)'
;MKFAKVKLFIVHILVLGTFLIVNQVTPSPGDTSGNGNPALLIIWILIPLLIFIVILWVHIFRMSSISTTFFIISIFGILVHLTVSIFYQKKELNEYREVIKIALIKREGVADAQYIQSITSGLDIHMNNQNFNINTYFMFVTFSILLAIIYTLWNTWKKRKNPELRIFYSLL
;
A
#
# COMPACT_ATOMS: atom_id res chain seq x y z
N MET A 1 -8.72 17.65 -16.37
CA MET A 1 -7.44 17.59 -15.63
C MET A 1 -7.53 18.03 -14.16
N LYS A 2 -7.94 19.27 -13.82
CA LYS A 2 -7.96 19.75 -12.42
C LYS A 2 -8.77 18.84 -11.48
N PHE A 3 -9.98 18.44 -11.89
CA PHE A 3 -10.85 17.58 -11.08
C PHE A 3 -10.25 16.21 -10.76
N ALA A 4 -9.58 15.54 -11.70
CA ALA A 4 -8.97 14.23 -11.45
C ALA A 4 -7.81 14.31 -10.46
N LYS A 5 -6.98 15.36 -10.57
CA LYS A 5 -5.88 15.62 -9.63
C LYS A 5 -6.41 15.92 -8.21
N VAL A 6 -7.46 16.74 -8.10
CA VAL A 6 -8.11 17.04 -6.82
C VAL A 6 -8.72 15.79 -6.20
N LYS A 7 -9.46 14.98 -6.97
CA LYS A 7 -10.02 13.69 -6.49
C LYS A 7 -8.91 12.76 -6.00
N LEU A 8 -7.84 12.60 -6.77
CA LEU A 8 -6.71 11.76 -6.38
C LEU A 8 -6.06 12.23 -5.08
N PHE A 9 -5.87 13.55 -4.93
CA PHE A 9 -5.33 14.15 -3.70
C PHE A 9 -6.23 13.88 -2.49
N ILE A 10 -7.55 14.11 -2.62
CA ILE A 10 -8.52 13.85 -1.54
C ILE A 10 -8.49 12.37 -1.16
N VAL A 11 -8.50 11.46 -2.14
CA VAL A 11 -8.47 10.02 -1.87
C VAL A 11 -7.18 9.60 -1.18
N HIS A 12 -6.02 10.16 -1.56
CA HIS A 12 -4.76 9.90 -0.87
C HIS A 12 -4.76 10.39 0.57
N ILE A 13 -5.35 11.56 0.86
CA ILE A 13 -5.53 12.03 2.24
C ILE A 13 -6.41 11.06 3.04
N LEU A 14 -7.53 10.61 2.46
CA LEU A 14 -8.42 9.65 3.13
C LEU A 14 -7.71 8.31 3.39
N VAL A 15 -6.96 7.80 2.42
CA VAL A 15 -6.18 6.56 2.60
C VAL A 15 -5.10 6.76 3.66
N LEU A 16 -4.38 7.88 3.66
CA LEU A 16 -3.40 8.19 4.71
C LEU A 16 -4.05 8.23 6.09
N GLY A 17 -5.18 8.93 6.23
CA GLY A 17 -5.94 9.00 7.46
C GLY A 17 -6.36 7.61 7.96
N THR A 18 -6.83 6.75 7.05
CA THR A 18 -7.15 5.36 7.36
C THR A 18 -5.92 4.59 7.87
N PHE A 19 -4.76 4.71 7.22
CA PHE A 19 -3.53 4.07 7.69
C PHE A 19 -3.15 4.55 9.10
N LEU A 20 -3.25 5.86 9.36
CA LEU A 20 -2.92 6.44 10.66
C LEU A 20 -3.89 6.00 11.76
N ILE A 21 -5.19 5.92 11.47
CA ILE A 21 -6.20 5.45 12.43
C ILE A 21 -5.99 3.96 12.73
N VAL A 22 -5.76 3.13 11.70
CA VAL A 22 -5.54 1.69 11.90
C VAL A 22 -4.24 1.42 12.67
N ASN A 23 -3.20 2.22 12.44
CA ASN A 23 -1.98 2.16 13.24
C ASN A 23 -2.27 2.29 14.75
N GLN A 24 -3.14 3.23 15.11
CA GLN A 24 -3.45 3.58 16.51
C GLN A 24 -4.31 2.54 17.24
N VAL A 25 -5.02 1.65 16.53
CA VAL A 25 -5.82 0.59 17.16
C VAL A 25 -5.01 -0.68 17.46
N THR A 26 -3.69 -0.62 17.31
CA THR A 26 -2.78 -1.70 17.72
C THR A 26 -2.70 -1.76 19.24
N PRO A 27 -2.92 -2.91 19.89
CA PRO A 27 -2.73 -3.05 21.33
C PRO A 27 -1.29 -2.77 21.75
N SER A 28 -1.10 -2.28 22.97
CA SER A 28 0.24 -2.12 23.53
C SER A 28 0.96 -3.49 23.61
N PRO A 29 2.30 -3.51 23.49
CA PRO A 29 3.06 -4.75 23.66
C PRO A 29 2.77 -5.40 25.01
N GLY A 30 2.38 -6.68 24.99
CA GLY A 30 2.06 -7.46 26.18
C GLY A 30 0.59 -7.38 26.63
N ASP A 31 -0.24 -6.53 26.03
CA ASP A 31 -1.68 -6.52 26.26
C ASP A 31 -2.40 -7.52 25.33
N THR A 32 -3.65 -7.86 25.65
CA THR A 32 -4.52 -8.64 24.76
C THR A 32 -5.70 -7.78 24.31
N SER A 33 -6.14 -7.96 23.05
CA SER A 33 -7.35 -7.28 22.56
C SER A 33 -8.58 -8.17 22.71
N GLY A 34 -9.60 -7.66 23.40
CA GLY A 34 -10.92 -8.31 23.49
C GLY A 34 -11.85 -8.05 22.30
N ASN A 35 -11.53 -7.08 21.42
CA ASN A 35 -12.44 -6.58 20.39
C ASN A 35 -12.19 -7.17 18.97
N GLY A 36 -11.30 -8.18 18.85
CA GLY A 36 -10.87 -8.72 17.55
C GLY A 36 -10.07 -7.70 16.72
N ASN A 37 -9.86 -7.97 15.44
CA ASN A 37 -9.11 -7.07 14.55
C ASN A 37 -10.02 -6.26 13.59
N PRO A 38 -10.45 -5.04 13.95
CA PRO A 38 -11.25 -4.20 13.06
C PRO A 38 -10.50 -3.80 11.77
N ALA A 39 -9.16 -3.86 11.73
CA ALA A 39 -8.37 -3.56 10.55
C ALA A 39 -8.63 -4.50 9.37
N LEU A 40 -9.13 -5.72 9.63
CA LEU A 40 -9.49 -6.65 8.56
C LEU A 40 -10.57 -6.09 7.62
N LEU A 41 -11.52 -5.31 8.15
CA LEU A 41 -12.56 -4.65 7.34
C LEU A 41 -11.94 -3.57 6.44
N ILE A 42 -10.91 -2.89 6.92
CA ILE A 42 -10.22 -1.84 6.16
C ILE A 42 -9.52 -2.41 4.93
N ILE A 43 -8.95 -3.62 5.01
CA ILE A 43 -8.29 -4.27 3.88
C ILE A 43 -9.27 -4.47 2.72
N TRP A 44 -10.51 -4.90 3.02
CA TRP A 44 -11.56 -5.06 2.02
C TRP A 44 -11.98 -3.74 1.37
N ILE A 45 -11.85 -2.61 2.08
CA ILE A 45 -12.11 -1.26 1.55
C ILE A 45 -10.92 -0.73 0.73
N LEU A 46 -9.69 -1.08 1.11
CA LEU A 46 -8.48 -0.62 0.42
C LEU A 46 -8.34 -1.21 -0.99
N ILE A 47 -8.82 -2.43 -1.23
CA ILE A 47 -8.77 -3.07 -2.56
C ILE A 47 -9.54 -2.27 -3.62
N PRO A 48 -10.84 -1.96 -3.47
CA PRO A 48 -11.57 -1.14 -4.44
C PRO A 48 -11.01 0.29 -4.51
N LEU A 49 -10.52 0.85 -3.40
CA LEU A 49 -9.84 2.15 -3.41
C LEU A 49 -8.56 2.14 -4.24
N LEU A 50 -7.76 1.07 -4.16
CA LEU A 50 -6.56 0.90 -4.99
C LEU A 50 -6.93 0.94 -6.47
N ILE A 51 -7.95 0.19 -6.88
CA ILE A 51 -8.43 0.18 -8.27
C ILE A 51 -8.86 1.59 -8.69
N PHE A 52 -9.62 2.30 -7.84
CA PHE A 52 -10.06 3.66 -8.12
C PHE A 52 -8.89 4.64 -8.29
N ILE A 53 -7.88 4.57 -7.41
CA ILE A 53 -6.65 5.38 -7.49
C ILE A 53 -5.89 5.08 -8.78
N VAL A 54 -5.75 3.81 -9.15
CA VAL A 54 -5.10 3.40 -10.41
C VAL A 54 -5.83 4.01 -11.62
N ILE A 55 -7.17 3.99 -11.64
CA ILE A 55 -7.97 4.60 -12.70
C ILE A 55 -7.70 6.11 -12.80
N LEU A 56 -7.63 6.81 -11.66
CA LEU A 56 -7.33 8.25 -11.62
C LEU A 56 -5.92 8.54 -12.14
N TRP A 57 -4.92 7.75 -11.74
CA TRP A 57 -3.56 7.87 -12.27
C TRP A 57 -3.50 7.66 -13.78
N VAL A 58 -4.14 6.59 -14.29
CA VAL A 58 -4.23 6.31 -15.73
C VAL A 58 -4.87 7.48 -16.49
N HIS A 59 -5.95 8.05 -15.95
CA HIS A 59 -6.61 9.21 -16.54
C HIS A 59 -5.66 10.43 -16.60
N ILE A 60 -4.92 10.70 -15.52
CA ILE A 60 -3.93 11.78 -15.48
C ILE A 60 -2.80 11.52 -16.49
N PHE A 61 -2.26 10.31 -16.55
CA PHE A 61 -1.19 9.94 -17.47
C PHE A 61 -1.60 10.05 -18.93
N ARG A 62 -2.83 9.68 -19.28
CA ARG A 62 -3.34 9.82 -20.66
C ARG A 62 -3.55 11.27 -21.08
N MET A 63 -3.90 12.15 -20.15
CA MET A 63 -4.07 13.58 -20.42
C MET A 63 -2.75 14.35 -20.40
N SER A 64 -1.70 13.75 -19.85
CA SER A 64 -0.38 14.36 -19.75
C SER A 64 0.49 13.84 -20.90
N SER A 65 1.24 14.71 -21.56
CA SER A 65 2.18 14.34 -22.62
C SER A 65 3.47 13.73 -22.05
N ILE A 66 3.34 12.71 -21.20
CA ILE A 66 4.46 12.04 -20.53
C ILE A 66 5.16 11.11 -21.52
N SER A 67 6.48 11.21 -21.62
CA SER A 67 7.28 10.37 -22.51
C SER A 67 7.39 8.94 -21.98
N THR A 68 7.53 7.97 -22.89
CA THR A 68 7.80 6.57 -22.52
C THR A 68 9.07 6.43 -21.68
N THR A 69 10.10 7.23 -21.96
CA THR A 69 11.34 7.27 -21.18
C THR A 69 11.08 7.61 -19.72
N PHE A 70 10.22 8.61 -19.44
CA PHE A 70 9.87 8.96 -18.07
C PHE A 70 9.16 7.81 -17.35
N PHE A 71 8.29 7.07 -18.02
CA PHE A 71 7.66 5.88 -17.44
C PHE A 71 8.68 4.78 -17.10
N ILE A 72 9.65 4.52 -17.98
CA ILE A 72 10.70 3.52 -17.72
C ILE A 72 11.55 3.91 -16.51
N ILE A 73 12.00 5.17 -16.45
CA ILE A 73 12.76 5.71 -15.31
C ILE A 73 11.93 5.60 -14.02
N SER A 74 10.64 5.95 -14.08
CA SER A 74 9.73 5.87 -12.94
C SER A 74 9.54 4.43 -12.45
N ILE A 75 9.42 3.45 -13.35
CA ILE A 75 9.36 2.03 -12.98
C ILE A 75 10.60 1.64 -12.19
N PHE A 76 11.80 1.97 -12.68
CA PHE A 76 13.04 1.63 -11.98
C PHE A 76 13.11 2.28 -10.60
N GLY A 77 12.79 3.57 -10.49
CA GLY A 77 12.75 4.27 -9.21
C GLY A 77 11.74 3.67 -8.22
N ILE A 78 10.56 3.28 -8.70
CA ILE A 78 9.54 2.63 -7.86
C ILE A 78 10.00 1.25 -7.41
N LEU A 79 10.64 0.45 -8.28
CA LEU A 79 11.16 -0.86 -7.89
C LEU A 79 12.22 -0.73 -6.80
N VAL A 80 13.16 0.20 -6.94
CA VAL A 80 14.17 0.50 -5.91
C VAL A 80 13.49 0.89 -4.59
N HIS A 81 12.54 1.82 -4.63
CA HIS A 81 11.78 2.24 -3.45
C HIS A 81 11.08 1.04 -2.77
N LEU A 82 10.32 0.24 -3.53
CA LEU A 82 9.59 -0.91 -2.98
C LEU A 82 10.54 -1.94 -2.37
N THR A 83 11.66 -2.23 -3.02
CA THR A 83 12.68 -3.14 -2.46
C THR A 83 13.23 -2.62 -1.14
N VAL A 84 13.64 -1.36 -1.08
CA VAL A 84 14.16 -0.74 0.16
C VAL A 84 13.09 -0.75 1.27
N SER A 85 11.85 -0.37 0.95
CA SER A 85 10.74 -0.37 1.91
C SER A 85 10.40 -1.76 2.44
N ILE A 86 10.51 -2.82 1.62
CA ILE A 86 10.32 -4.21 2.07
C ILE A 86 11.41 -4.61 3.05
N PHE A 87 12.68 -4.32 2.76
CA PHE A 87 13.79 -4.62 3.68
C PHE A 87 13.66 -3.84 4.99
N TYR A 88 13.30 -2.56 4.91
CA TYR A 88 13.01 -1.75 6.08
C TYR A 88 11.87 -2.35 6.92
N GLN A 89 10.75 -2.72 6.29
CA GLN A 89 9.61 -3.32 6.99
C GLN A 89 9.97 -4.65 7.66
N LYS A 90 10.81 -5.47 7.02
CA LYS A 90 11.30 -6.73 7.61
C LYS A 90 12.17 -6.46 8.85
N LYS A 91 13.02 -5.42 8.79
CA LYS A 91 13.85 -5.02 9.93
C LYS A 91 13.00 -4.52 11.10
N GLU A 92 12.09 -3.57 10.84
CA GLU A 92 11.16 -3.04 11.83
C GLU A 92 10.33 -4.13 12.51
N LEU A 93 9.84 -5.12 11.74
CA LEU A 93 9.11 -6.25 12.30
C LEU A 93 9.95 -7.08 13.28
N ASN A 94 11.23 -7.29 12.99
CA ASN A 94 12.12 -8.02 13.88
C ASN A 94 12.39 -7.24 15.18
N GLU A 95 12.59 -5.92 15.08
CA GLU A 95 12.75 -5.05 16.25
C GLU A 95 11.47 -5.03 17.10
N TYR A 96 10.31 -4.96 16.44
CA TYR A 96 9.00 -5.01 17.09
C TYR A 96 8.75 -6.33 17.85
N ARG A 97 9.19 -7.47 17.29
CA ARG A 97 9.13 -8.78 17.97
C ARG A 97 9.95 -8.80 19.26
N GLU A 98 11.12 -8.18 19.27
CA GLU A 98 11.93 -8.08 20.50
C GLU A 98 11.25 -7.17 21.54
N VAL A 99 10.59 -6.09 21.11
CA VAL A 99 9.79 -5.25 22.02
C VAL A 99 8.66 -6.03 22.68
N ILE A 100 7.91 -6.81 21.89
CA ILE A 100 6.84 -7.69 22.41
C ILE A 100 7.40 -8.72 23.39
N LYS A 101 8.52 -9.37 23.03
CA LYS A 101 9.18 -10.36 23.87
C LYS A 101 9.57 -9.78 25.23
N ILE A 102 10.20 -8.60 25.25
CA ILE A 102 10.59 -7.92 26.50
C ILE A 102 9.35 -7.60 27.34
N ALA A 103 8.27 -7.13 26.71
CA ALA A 103 7.02 -6.82 27.41
C ALA A 103 6.37 -8.07 28.03
N LEU A 104 6.35 -9.19 27.30
CA LEU A 104 5.82 -10.47 27.80
C LEU A 104 6.66 -11.03 28.95
N ILE A 105 7.99 -11.02 28.84
CA ILE A 105 8.87 -11.43 29.96
C ILE A 105 8.59 -10.58 31.20
N LYS A 106 8.42 -9.26 31.04
CA LYS A 106 8.13 -8.36 32.15
C LYS A 106 6.77 -8.65 32.81
N ARG A 107 5.77 -9.05 32.03
CA ARG A 107 4.40 -9.29 32.50
C ARG A 107 4.22 -10.70 33.09
N GLU A 108 4.74 -11.72 32.42
CA GLU A 108 4.43 -13.13 32.67
C GLU A 108 5.66 -13.94 33.12
N GLY A 109 6.85 -13.34 33.13
CA GLY A 109 8.11 -14.01 33.49
C GLY A 109 8.68 -14.92 32.39
N VAL A 110 7.91 -15.19 31.34
CA VAL A 110 8.26 -16.06 30.22
C VAL A 110 7.80 -15.40 28.91
N ALA A 111 8.54 -15.65 27.82
CA ALA A 111 8.11 -15.30 26.47
C ALA A 111 8.23 -16.53 25.56
N ASP A 112 7.09 -17.07 25.16
CA ASP A 112 7.04 -18.16 24.19
C ASP A 112 7.26 -17.61 22.76
N ALA A 113 8.29 -18.14 22.10
CA ALA A 113 8.62 -17.78 20.73
C ALA A 113 7.53 -18.17 19.73
N GLN A 114 6.80 -19.27 19.96
CA GLN A 114 5.69 -19.68 19.08
C GLN A 114 4.52 -18.70 19.19
N TYR A 115 4.17 -18.29 20.42
CA TYR A 115 3.17 -17.26 20.66
C TYR A 115 3.56 -15.92 20.02
N ILE A 116 4.80 -15.45 20.20
CA ILE A 116 5.26 -14.20 19.55
C ILE A 116 5.14 -14.32 18.03
N GLN A 117 5.55 -15.44 17.46
CA GLN A 117 5.46 -15.65 16.01
C GLN A 117 4.01 -15.67 15.53
N SER A 118 3.07 -16.23 16.28
CA SER A 118 1.66 -16.29 15.89
C SER A 118 1.03 -14.90 15.87
N ILE A 119 1.22 -14.10 16.93
CA ILE A 119 0.68 -12.73 17.02
C ILE A 119 1.41 -11.72 16.15
N THR A 120 2.61 -12.05 15.65
CA THR A 120 3.37 -11.20 14.72
C THR A 120 3.43 -11.76 13.30
N SER A 121 2.38 -12.51 12.91
CA SER A 121 2.23 -13.06 11.57
C SER A 121 0.94 -12.58 10.90
N GLY A 122 0.99 -12.40 9.58
CA GLY A 122 -0.17 -12.07 8.77
C GLY A 122 -0.87 -10.77 9.19
N LEU A 123 -2.19 -10.87 9.36
CA LEU A 123 -3.10 -9.75 9.62
C LEU A 123 -3.62 -9.75 11.06
N ASP A 124 -2.77 -10.16 12.00
CA ASP A 124 -3.09 -10.10 13.43
C ASP A 124 -3.25 -8.64 13.90
N ILE A 125 -4.05 -8.43 14.96
CA ILE A 125 -4.27 -7.08 15.51
C ILE A 125 -2.97 -6.47 16.06
N HIS A 126 -2.05 -7.28 16.59
CA HIS A 126 -0.76 -6.83 17.07
C HIS A 126 0.16 -6.37 15.95
N MET A 127 -0.17 -6.70 14.70
CA MET A 127 0.56 -6.31 13.50
C MET A 127 -0.01 -5.06 12.81
N ASN A 128 -1.08 -4.45 13.34
CA ASN A 128 -1.71 -3.31 12.70
C ASN A 128 -0.72 -2.14 12.50
N ASN A 129 0.15 -1.85 13.47
CA ASN A 129 1.20 -0.83 13.34
C ASN A 129 2.31 -1.20 12.33
N GLN A 130 2.50 -2.48 12.04
CA GLN A 130 3.46 -2.95 11.03
C GLN A 130 2.82 -2.96 9.63
N ASN A 131 1.53 -3.28 9.54
CA ASN A 131 0.79 -3.36 8.29
C ASN A 131 0.30 -1.98 7.82
N PHE A 132 -0.04 -1.09 8.75
CA PHE A 132 -0.60 0.24 8.49
C PHE A 132 0.27 1.32 9.16
N ASN A 133 1.36 1.67 8.50
CA ASN A 133 2.22 2.78 8.92
C ASN A 133 2.57 3.66 7.72
N ILE A 134 3.39 4.68 7.97
CA ILE A 134 3.78 5.63 6.94
C ILE A 134 4.59 4.98 5.81
N ASN A 135 5.43 3.99 6.12
CA ASN A 135 6.20 3.26 5.11
C ASN A 135 5.28 2.41 4.23
N THR A 136 4.37 1.64 4.81
CA THR A 136 3.42 0.82 4.04
C THR A 136 2.42 1.68 3.25
N TYR A 137 2.09 2.89 3.72
CA TYR A 137 1.34 3.87 2.94
C TYR A 137 2.12 4.31 1.69
N PHE A 138 3.41 4.67 1.81
CA PHE A 138 4.21 5.03 0.63
C PHE A 138 4.40 3.85 -0.33
N MET A 139 4.51 2.63 0.19
CA MET A 139 4.49 1.42 -0.64
C MET A 139 3.17 1.30 -1.40
N PHE A 140 2.03 1.51 -0.75
CA PHE A 140 0.72 1.48 -1.39
C PHE A 140 0.59 2.53 -2.51
N VAL A 141 1.02 3.77 -2.24
CA VAL A 141 1.00 4.86 -3.24
C VAL A 141 1.88 4.52 -4.44
N THR A 142 3.14 4.15 -4.20
CA THR A 142 4.09 3.84 -5.28
C THR A 142 3.69 2.61 -6.08
N PHE A 143 3.11 1.60 -5.43
CA PHE A 143 2.52 0.45 -6.11
C PHE A 143 1.33 0.83 -7.00
N SER A 144 0.43 1.71 -6.52
CA SER A 144 -0.69 2.20 -7.34
C SER A 144 -0.22 2.94 -8.60
N ILE A 145 0.87 3.72 -8.48
CA ILE A 145 1.51 4.40 -9.61
C ILE A 145 2.09 3.37 -10.58
N LEU A 146 2.80 2.35 -10.07
CA LEU A 146 3.38 1.29 -10.89
C LEU A 146 2.31 0.57 -11.72
N LEU A 147 1.19 0.18 -11.11
CA LEU A 147 0.07 -0.45 -11.81
C LEU A 147 -0.49 0.46 -12.92
N ALA A 148 -0.65 1.75 -12.63
CA ALA A 148 -1.14 2.72 -13.60
C ALA A 148 -0.16 2.92 -14.77
N ILE A 149 1.15 2.92 -14.53
CA ILE A 149 2.18 2.99 -15.57
C ILE A 149 2.13 1.74 -16.46
N ILE A 150 2.14 0.55 -15.85
CA ILE A 150 2.08 -0.73 -16.58
C ILE A 150 0.85 -0.78 -17.48
N TYR A 151 -0.32 -0.43 -16.94
CA TYR A 151 -1.56 -0.38 -17.72
C TYR A 151 -1.49 0.64 -18.87
N THR A 152 -0.92 1.83 -18.63
CA THR A 152 -0.80 2.88 -19.65
C THR A 152 0.13 2.47 -20.79
N LEU A 153 1.28 1.86 -20.46
CA LEU A 153 2.21 1.33 -21.45
C LEU A 153 1.59 0.18 -22.25
N TRP A 154 0.94 -0.77 -21.57
CA TRP A 154 0.23 -1.88 -22.21
C TRP A 154 -0.82 -1.41 -23.21
N ASN A 155 -1.66 -0.45 -22.79
CA ASN A 155 -2.71 0.11 -23.65
C ASN A 155 -2.12 0.86 -24.85
N THR A 156 -1.02 1.60 -24.65
CA THR A 156 -0.32 2.31 -25.73
C THR A 156 0.29 1.35 -26.74
N TRP A 157 0.91 0.26 -26.26
CA TRP A 157 1.44 -0.80 -27.10
C TRP A 157 0.35 -1.49 -27.93
N LYS A 158 -0.78 -1.85 -27.30
CA LYS A 158 -1.93 -2.47 -27.98
C LYS A 158 -2.48 -1.58 -29.11
N LYS A 159 -2.58 -0.27 -28.88
CA LYS A 159 -3.02 0.71 -29.89
C LYS A 159 -2.04 0.88 -31.06
N ARG A 160 -0.73 0.69 -30.83
CA ARG A 160 0.28 0.71 -31.92
C ARG A 160 0.21 -0.54 -32.78
N LYS A 161 -0.07 -1.70 -32.18
CA LYS A 161 -0.16 -2.99 -32.88
C LYS A 161 -1.43 -3.11 -33.73
N ASN A 162 -2.56 -2.56 -33.28
CA ASN A 162 -3.86 -2.65 -33.96
C ASN A 162 -4.46 -1.25 -34.18
N PRO A 163 -4.17 -0.58 -35.32
CA PRO A 163 -4.59 0.80 -35.57
C PRO A 163 -6.12 0.97 -35.64
N GLU A 164 -6.89 -0.06 -35.96
CA GLU A 164 -8.37 -0.03 -35.95
C GLU A 164 -8.94 0.28 -34.57
N LEU A 165 -8.25 -0.11 -33.49
CA LEU A 165 -8.63 0.24 -32.12
C LEU A 165 -8.43 1.73 -31.79
N ARG A 166 -7.71 2.52 -32.61
CA ARG A 166 -7.65 3.98 -32.40
C ARG A 166 -9.00 4.65 -32.65
N ILE A 167 -9.74 4.18 -33.66
CA ILE A 167 -11.01 4.79 -34.08
C ILE A 167 -12.08 4.56 -33.01
N PHE A 168 -12.19 3.33 -32.51
CA PHE A 168 -13.22 2.95 -31.53
C PHE A 168 -13.09 3.68 -30.18
N TYR A 169 -11.86 3.96 -29.72
CA TYR A 169 -11.59 4.66 -28.46
C TYR A 169 -11.47 6.18 -28.59
N SER A 170 -11.63 6.74 -29.80
CA SER A 170 -11.70 8.19 -30.01
C SER A 170 -13.14 8.73 -29.95
N LEU A 171 -14.12 7.83 -29.94
CA LEU A 171 -15.56 8.12 -29.88
C LEU A 171 -16.15 7.95 -28.47
N LEU A 172 -15.34 7.54 -27.49
CA LEU A 172 -15.67 7.31 -26.07
C LEU A 172 -14.76 8.15 -25.17
#